data_AF-A0A6G0M5D3-F1
#
_entry.id   AF-A0A6G0M5D3-F1
#
_cell.length_a   1.000
_cell.length_b   1.000
_cell.length_c   1.000
_cell.angle_alpha   90.00
_cell.angle_beta   90.00
_cell.angle_gamma   90.00
#
_symmetry.space_group_name_H-M   'P 1'
#
loop_
_entity.id
_entity.type
_entity.pdbx_description
1 polymer ?
#
loop_
_entity_poly.entity_id
_entity_poly.type
_entity_poly.pdbx_seq_one_letter_code
_entity_poly.pdbx_strand_id
1 'polypeptide(L)'
;MMHLQADMEAILNRFNVTDLAFKHEQRRLVGYLTKALEPMSFREVVATKLTLLEFKPLKNDAIGFCKYVVELMRGFMTWEQAAEAAARTSTSSSGRRGGGRISAAHSGG
;
A
#
# COMPACT_ATOMS: atom_id res chain seq x y z
N MET A 1 2.53 -17.20 54.24
CA MET A 1 1.77 -18.13 53.36
C MET A 1 1.96 -17.62 51.94
N MET A 2 2.51 -18.44 51.04
CA MET A 2 2.64 -18.06 49.63
C MET A 2 1.23 -17.90 49.05
N HIS A 3 0.96 -16.74 48.45
CA HIS A 3 -0.33 -16.43 47.85
C HIS A 3 -0.46 -17.24 46.55
N LEU A 4 -0.98 -18.47 46.66
CA LEU A 4 -1.20 -19.39 45.55
C LEU A 4 -1.82 -18.71 44.31
N GLN A 5 -2.74 -17.77 44.53
CA GLN A 5 -3.32 -16.95 43.47
C GLN A 5 -2.27 -16.10 42.73
N ALA A 6 -1.41 -15.38 43.46
CA ALA A 6 -0.34 -14.57 42.86
C ALA A 6 0.68 -15.44 42.11
N ASP A 7 0.97 -16.64 42.63
CA ASP A 7 1.86 -17.59 41.97
C ASP A 7 1.23 -18.14 40.68
N MET A 8 -0.06 -18.47 40.68
CA MET A 8 -0.80 -18.89 39.48
C MET A 8 -0.90 -17.77 38.43
N GLU A 9 -1.17 -16.53 38.84
CA GLU A 9 -1.17 -15.36 37.94
C GLU A 9 0.23 -15.11 37.33
N ALA A 10 1.30 -15.28 38.11
CA ALA A 10 2.67 -15.18 37.62
C ALA A 10 3.01 -16.27 36.60
N ILE A 11 2.52 -17.51 36.80
CA ILE A 11 2.66 -18.62 35.84
C ILE A 11 1.90 -18.30 34.56
N LEU A 12 0.63 -17.87 34.64
CA LEU A 12 -0.15 -17.50 33.45
C LEU A 12 0.49 -16.35 32.67
N ASN A 13 1.06 -15.36 33.35
CA ASN A 13 1.78 -14.26 32.69
C ASN A 13 3.12 -14.69 32.08
N ARG A 14 3.90 -15.56 32.75
CA ARG A 14 5.18 -16.07 32.22
C ARG A 14 5.00 -17.05 31.06
N PHE A 15 3.97 -17.88 31.14
CA PHE A 15 3.61 -18.88 30.14
C PHE A 15 2.40 -18.44 29.33
N ASN A 16 2.21 -17.13 29.12
CA ASN A 16 1.35 -16.64 28.05
C ASN A 16 2.04 -16.95 26.72
N VAL A 17 2.02 -18.24 26.37
CA VAL A 17 2.67 -18.81 25.18
C VAL A 17 2.09 -18.17 23.93
N THR A 18 0.82 -17.76 23.96
CA THR A 18 0.14 -17.14 22.83
C THR A 18 0.76 -15.80 22.44
N ASP A 19 0.93 -14.88 23.38
CA ASP A 19 1.51 -13.57 23.09
C ASP A 19 3.00 -13.66 22.78
N LEU A 20 3.72 -14.53 23.49
CA LEU A 20 5.15 -14.73 23.26
C LEU A 20 5.41 -15.41 21.90
N ALA A 21 4.64 -16.46 21.56
CA ALA A 21 4.73 -17.11 20.26
C ALA A 21 4.35 -16.13 19.15
N PHE A 22 3.26 -15.37 19.30
CA PHE A 22 2.88 -14.39 18.29
C PHE A 22 3.98 -13.35 18.08
N LYS A 23 4.55 -12.78 19.16
CA LYS A 23 5.64 -11.79 19.09
C LYS A 23 6.89 -12.32 18.39
N HIS A 24 7.26 -13.58 18.62
CA HIS A 24 8.40 -14.21 17.94
C HIS A 24 8.10 -14.56 16.47
N GLU A 25 6.83 -14.82 16.16
CA GLU A 25 6.39 -15.25 14.83
C GLU A 25 6.00 -14.08 13.90
N GLN A 26 5.90 -12.83 14.40
CA GLN A 26 5.48 -11.68 13.58
C GLN A 26 6.34 -11.52 12.32
N ARG A 27 7.66 -11.77 12.43
CA ARG A 27 8.55 -11.69 11.27
C ARG A 27 8.31 -12.76 10.23
N ARG A 28 7.98 -13.98 10.66
CA ARG A 28 7.60 -15.07 9.76
C ARG A 28 6.27 -14.74 9.10
N LEU A 29 5.31 -14.23 9.87
CA LEU A 29 4.01 -13.80 9.36
C LEU A 29 4.12 -12.69 8.31
N VAL A 30 4.90 -11.63 8.56
CA VAL A 30 5.18 -10.58 7.56
C VAL A 30 5.82 -11.18 6.29
N GLY A 31 6.74 -12.14 6.45
CA GLY A 31 7.34 -12.85 5.32
C GLY A 31 6.32 -13.62 4.47
N TYR A 32 5.39 -14.35 5.11
CA TYR A 32 4.32 -15.06 4.42
C TYR A 32 3.37 -14.10 3.70
N LEU A 33 2.92 -13.04 4.41
CA LEU A 33 2.01 -12.04 3.85
C LEU A 33 2.63 -11.34 2.64
N THR A 34 3.91 -10.94 2.73
CA THR A 34 4.62 -10.30 1.60
C THR A 34 4.66 -11.23 0.38
N LYS A 35 4.92 -12.52 0.56
CA LYS A 35 4.97 -13.49 -0.56
C LYS A 35 3.60 -13.71 -1.21
N ALA A 36 2.53 -13.59 -0.43
CA ALA A 36 1.15 -13.75 -0.88
C ALA A 36 0.59 -12.50 -1.59
N LEU A 37 1.32 -11.38 -1.60
CA LEU A 37 0.87 -10.18 -2.29
C LEU A 37 0.84 -10.39 -3.81
N GLU A 38 -0.25 -9.94 -4.40
CA GLU A 38 -0.45 -9.82 -5.85
C GLU A 38 -0.90 -8.39 -6.17
N PRO A 39 -0.63 -7.89 -7.38
CA PRO A 39 0.15 -8.52 -8.45
C PRO A 39 1.66 -8.60 -8.13
N MET A 40 2.40 -9.46 -8.85
CA MET A 40 3.85 -9.63 -8.68
C MET A 40 4.64 -8.30 -8.64
N SER A 41 4.30 -7.35 -9.51
CA SER A 41 4.93 -6.03 -9.54
C SER A 41 4.72 -5.24 -8.24
N PHE A 42 3.54 -5.32 -7.64
CA PHE A 42 3.25 -4.70 -6.34
C PHE A 42 4.04 -5.39 -5.22
N ARG A 43 4.11 -6.72 -5.25
CA ARG A 43 4.90 -7.51 -4.29
C ARG A 43 6.37 -7.10 -4.29
N GLU A 44 6.99 -6.92 -5.45
CA GLU A 44 8.39 -6.52 -5.57
C GLU A 44 8.66 -5.14 -4.96
N VAL A 45 7.74 -4.18 -5.16
CA VAL A 45 7.81 -2.86 -4.53
C VAL A 45 7.76 -2.99 -3.01
N VAL A 46 6.82 -3.76 -2.47
CA VAL A 46 6.69 -3.96 -1.02
C VAL A 46 7.93 -4.67 -0.46
N ALA A 47 8.41 -5.72 -1.11
CA ALA A 47 9.62 -6.45 -0.71
C ALA A 47 10.85 -5.54 -0.70
N THR A 48 11.02 -4.72 -1.72
CA THR A 48 12.12 -3.74 -1.81
C THR A 48 12.04 -2.74 -0.68
N LYS A 49 10.86 -2.16 -0.43
CA LYS A 49 10.68 -1.21 0.68
C LYS A 49 11.00 -1.82 2.04
N LEU A 50 10.63 -3.08 2.28
CA LEU A 50 11.02 -3.78 3.50
C LEU A 50 12.55 -3.92 3.66
N THR A 51 13.35 -3.90 2.61
CA THR A 51 14.82 -3.93 2.76
C THR A 51 15.41 -2.62 3.28
N LEU A 52 14.70 -1.50 3.12
CA LEU A 52 15.16 -0.18 3.56
C LEU A 52 15.13 -0.06 5.09
N LEU A 53 16.05 0.75 5.63
CA LEU A 53 16.21 0.94 7.08
C LEU A 53 14.94 1.49 7.73
N GLU A 54 14.24 2.39 7.05
CA GLU A 54 13.00 3.03 7.52
C GLU A 54 11.89 2.02 7.82
N PHE A 55 11.85 0.90 7.08
CA PHE A 55 10.82 -0.13 7.22
C PHE A 55 11.30 -1.35 8.02
N LYS A 56 12.46 -1.28 8.67
CA LYS A 56 12.93 -2.34 9.60
C LYS A 56 11.93 -2.66 10.72
N PRO A 57 11.26 -1.68 11.36
CA PRO A 57 10.29 -1.97 12.42
C PRO A 57 9.10 -2.82 11.92
N LEU A 58 8.64 -2.57 10.70
CA LEU A 58 7.51 -3.27 10.07
C LEU A 58 7.77 -4.77 9.86
N LYS A 59 9.04 -5.20 9.78
CA LYS A 59 9.37 -6.63 9.71
C LYS A 59 8.96 -7.41 10.93
N ASN A 60 8.81 -6.77 12.08
CA ASN A 60 8.39 -7.43 13.31
C ASN A 60 7.03 -6.90 13.78
N ASP A 61 6.26 -6.22 12.93
CA ASP A 61 4.92 -5.74 13.26
C ASP A 61 3.98 -6.12 12.13
N ALA A 62 3.36 -7.30 12.26
CA ALA A 62 2.45 -7.82 11.25
C ALA A 62 1.20 -6.94 11.07
N ILE A 63 0.72 -6.31 12.16
CA ILE A 63 -0.49 -5.47 12.10
C ILE A 63 -0.15 -4.15 11.41
N GLY A 64 0.95 -3.51 11.80
CA GLY A 64 1.45 -2.31 11.12
C GLY A 64 1.73 -2.58 9.65
N PHE A 65 2.29 -3.75 9.33
CA PHE A 65 2.55 -4.17 7.95
C PHE A 65 1.26 -4.26 7.12
N CYS A 66 0.22 -4.90 7.64
CA CYS A 66 -1.07 -4.96 6.95
C CYS A 66 -1.67 -3.57 6.70
N LYS A 67 -1.65 -2.68 7.70
CA LYS A 67 -2.13 -1.30 7.53
C LYS A 67 -1.36 -0.56 6.43
N TYR A 68 -0.03 -0.68 6.47
CA TYR A 68 0.85 -0.09 5.48
C TYR A 68 0.55 -0.58 4.05
N VAL A 69 0.36 -1.90 3.87
CA VAL A 69 0.02 -2.48 2.56
C VAL A 69 -1.30 -1.92 2.03
N VAL A 70 -2.33 -1.83 2.87
CA VAL A 70 -3.65 -1.29 2.48
C VAL A 70 -3.56 0.18 2.08
N GLU A 71 -2.80 0.99 2.82
CA GLU A 71 -2.54 2.40 2.46
C GLU A 71 -1.80 2.51 1.14
N LEU A 72 -0.80 1.66 0.92
CA LEU A 72 -0.04 1.64 -0.33
C LEU A 72 -0.94 1.27 -1.52
N MET A 73 -1.79 0.24 -1.37
CA MET A 73 -2.77 -0.14 -2.40
C MET A 73 -3.72 1.01 -2.73
N ARG A 74 -4.24 1.72 -1.72
CA ARG A 74 -5.11 2.89 -1.91
C ARG A 74 -4.39 4.01 -2.67
N GLY A 75 -3.12 4.25 -2.33
CA GLY A 75 -2.28 5.23 -3.03
C GLY A 75 -2.10 4.87 -4.51
N PHE A 76 -1.80 3.60 -4.80
CA PHE A 76 -1.70 3.09 -6.17
C PHE A 76 -2.98 3.29 -6.97
N MET A 77 -4.14 2.90 -6.41
CA MET A 77 -5.43 3.07 -7.09
C MET A 77 -5.76 4.54 -7.40
N THR A 78 -5.47 5.44 -6.45
CA THR A 78 -5.70 6.89 -6.64
C THR A 78 -4.80 7.45 -7.73
N TRP A 79 -3.53 7.05 -7.73
CA TRP A 79 -2.57 7.49 -8.75
C TRP A 79 -2.92 6.98 -10.14
N GLU A 80 -3.33 5.72 -10.27
CA GLU A 80 -3.76 5.12 -11.53
C GLU A 80 -4.98 5.87 -12.12
N GLN A 81 -5.99 6.16 -11.30
CA GLN A 81 -7.16 6.94 -11.71
C GLN A 81 -6.78 8.36 -12.19
N ALA A 82 -5.86 9.03 -11.51
CA ALA A 82 -5.38 10.36 -11.89
C ALA A 82 -4.59 10.32 -13.21
N ALA A 83 -3.72 9.32 -13.39
CA ALA A 83 -2.97 9.12 -14.62
C ALA A 83 -3.90 8.85 -15.81
N GLU A 84 -4.92 8.00 -15.62
CA GLU A 84 -5.91 7.69 -16.65
C GLU A 84 -6.77 8.92 -17.02
N ALA A 85 -7.20 9.70 -16.02
CA ALA A 85 -7.93 10.95 -16.25
C ALA A 85 -7.10 11.98 -17.06
N ALA A 86 -5.80 12.10 -16.77
CA ALA A 86 -4.90 12.94 -17.53
C ALA A 86 -4.74 12.45 -18.99
N ALA A 87 -4.60 11.14 -19.19
CA ALA A 87 -4.51 10.55 -20.53
C ALA A 87 -5.78 10.81 -21.37
N ARG A 88 -6.97 10.66 -20.77
CA ARG A 88 -8.27 10.95 -21.43
C ARG A 88 -8.43 12.42 -21.81
N THR A 89 -7.94 13.33 -20.98
CA THR A 89 -7.96 14.77 -21.26
C THR A 89 -7.01 15.13 -22.42
N SER A 90 -5.90 14.40 -22.51
CA SER A 90 -4.93 14.56 -23.60
C SER A 90 -5.51 14.11 -24.95
N THR A 91 -6.28 13.03 -24.98
CA THR A 91 -6.91 12.50 -26.21
C THR A 91 -8.10 13.35 -26.67
N SER A 92 -8.92 13.87 -25.76
CA SER A 92 -10.07 14.70 -26.12
C SER A 92 -9.70 16.07 -26.69
N SER A 93 -8.55 16.63 -26.31
CA SER A 93 -8.06 17.91 -26.86
C SER A 93 -7.56 17.83 -28.31
N SER A 94 -7.27 16.63 -28.82
CA SER A 94 -6.77 16.42 -30.19
C SER A 94 -7.85 16.41 -31.28
N GLY A 95 -9.14 16.34 -30.90
CA GLY A 95 -10.27 16.28 -31.84
C GLY A 95 -10.84 17.63 -32.31
N ARG A 96 -10.29 18.77 -31.84
CA ARG A 96 -10.86 20.11 -32.10
C ARG A 96 -9.97 20.96 -33.00
N ARG A 97 -9.54 20.41 -34.14
CA ARG A 97 -8.80 21.16 -35.16
C ARG A 97 -9.28 20.78 -36.56
N GLY A 98 -10.52 21.18 -36.89
CA GLY A 98 -11.07 20.98 -38.23
C GLY A 98 -12.24 21.92 -38.50
N GLY A 99 -12.06 22.81 -39.48
CA GLY A 99 -13.16 23.39 -40.26
C GLY A 99 -13.58 24.81 -39.87
N GLY A 100 -12.91 25.80 -40.44
CA GLY A 100 -13.33 27.20 -40.36
C GLY A 100 -12.63 28.10 -41.38
N ARG A 101 -12.52 27.65 -42.65
CA ARG A 101 -12.18 28.53 -43.76
C ARG A 101 -13.42 29.36 -44.09
N ILE A 102 -13.42 30.63 -43.69
CA ILE A 102 -14.31 31.65 -44.27
C ILE A 102 -13.44 32.69 -44.96
N SER A 103 -13.41 32.59 -46.30
CA SER A 103 -12.85 33.58 -47.19
C SER A 103 -13.72 34.84 -47.14
N ALA A 104 -13.19 35.94 -46.60
CA ALA A 104 -13.81 37.25 -46.78
C ALA A 104 -13.24 37.87 -48.06
N ALA A 105 -14.08 37.87 -49.09
CA ALA A 105 -13.80 38.46 -50.39
C ALA A 105 -13.72 39.99 -50.31
N HIS A 106 -12.81 40.51 -51.12
CA HIS A 106 -12.47 41.89 -51.36
C HIS A 106 -13.54 42.55 -52.27
N SER A 107 -14.08 43.71 -51.86
CA SER A 107 -14.74 44.72 -52.72
C SER A 107 -15.09 45.90 -51.80
N GLY A 108 -14.62 47.15 -51.94
CA GLY A 108 -14.34 47.92 -53.14
C GLY A 108 -15.57 48.80 -53.44
N GLY A 109 -15.49 50.11 -53.12
CA GLY A 109 -16.54 51.11 -53.39
C GLY A 109 -16.65 52.17 -52.31
#